data_AF-A0A348YC22-F1
#
_entry.id   AF-A0A348YC22-F1
#
_cell.length_a   1.000
_cell.length_b   1.000
_cell.length_c   1.000
_cell.angle_alpha   90.00
_cell.angle_beta   90.00
_cell.angle_gamma   90.00
#
_symmetry.space_group_name_H-M   'P 1'
#
loop_
_entity.id
_entity.type
_entity.pdbx_description
1 polymer ?
#
loop_
_entity_poly.entity_id
_entity_poly.type
_entity_poly.pdbx_seq_one_letter_code
_entity_poly.pdbx_strand_id
1 'polypeptide(L)'
;YDANACAFKFFSYRDPQCAETFAHFDASIEWLLNEPQTDEQLEEAILGIISGMDKPGSPAGEAIKACFADLHHRGVDWQRKMRAAILAVTVTDLQRVAKQYLQGQKHVRAVLAPYDKEAAVKELGFNVCKIKS
;
A
#
# COMPACT_ATOMS: atom_id res chain seq x y z
N TYR A 1 1.71 1.80 1.95
CA TYR A 1 1.67 2.21 3.36
C TYR A 1 0.79 3.43 3.49
N ASP A 2 -0.19 3.40 4.39
CA ASP A 2 -1.01 4.54 4.75
C ASP A 2 -0.44 5.18 6.02
N ALA A 3 0.02 6.42 5.91
CA ALA A 3 0.65 7.14 7.01
C ALA A 3 -0.35 7.57 8.11
N ASN A 4 -1.64 7.70 7.78
CA ASN A 4 -2.66 8.07 8.75
C ASN A 4 -3.09 6.86 9.58
N ALA A 5 -3.22 5.70 8.94
CA ALA A 5 -3.58 4.45 9.59
C ALA A 5 -2.37 3.68 10.14
N CYS A 6 -1.15 4.12 9.85
CA CYS A 6 0.11 3.42 10.16
C CYS A 6 0.05 1.94 9.71
N ALA A 7 -0.46 1.70 8.49
CA ALA A 7 -0.78 0.34 8.03
C ALA A 7 -0.33 0.10 6.58
N PHE A 8 0.05 -1.13 6.27
CA PHE A 8 0.11 -1.59 4.87
C PHE A 8 -1.29 -2.02 4.44
N LYS A 9 -1.77 -1.49 3.31
CA LYS A 9 -3.15 -1.72 2.85
C LYS A 9 -3.13 -2.33 1.46
N PHE A 10 -3.83 -3.43 1.32
CA PHE A 10 -4.31 -3.92 0.04
C PHE A 10 -5.73 -3.39 -0.17
N PHE A 11 -6.04 -2.94 -1.39
CA PHE A 11 -7.37 -2.46 -1.71
C PHE A 11 -7.67 -2.66 -3.19
N SER A 12 -8.95 -2.80 -3.50
CA SER A 12 -9.48 -2.69 -4.85
C SER A 12 -10.59 -1.64 -4.86
N TYR A 13 -10.89 -1.09 -6.04
CA TYR A 13 -11.89 -0.04 -6.19
C TYR A 13 -12.72 -0.29 -7.44
N ARG A 14 -14.05 -0.22 -7.29
CA ARG A 14 -15.03 -0.60 -8.34
C ARG A 14 -14.79 -2.01 -8.88
N ASP A 15 -14.50 -2.91 -7.95
CA ASP A 15 -14.11 -4.28 -8.23
C ASP A 15 -15.34 -5.21 -8.26
N PRO A 16 -15.59 -5.91 -9.38
CA PRO A 16 -16.68 -6.88 -9.46
C PRO A 16 -16.39 -8.19 -8.70
N GLN A 17 -15.13 -8.51 -8.41
CA GLN A 17 -14.68 -9.75 -7.80
C GLN A 17 -14.45 -9.55 -6.30
N CYS A 18 -15.53 -9.62 -5.52
CA CYS A 18 -15.51 -9.35 -4.09
C CYS A 18 -14.66 -10.37 -3.28
N ALA A 19 -14.87 -11.66 -3.53
CA ALA A 19 -14.28 -12.73 -2.71
C ALA A 19 -12.86 -13.06 -3.16
N GLU A 20 -12.69 -13.17 -4.48
CA GLU A 20 -11.46 -13.59 -5.14
C GLU A 20 -10.34 -12.58 -4.91
N THR A 21 -10.65 -11.29 -4.83
CA THR A 21 -9.65 -10.25 -4.58
C THR A 21 -8.94 -10.40 -3.24
N PHE A 22 -9.60 -10.91 -2.20
CA PHE A 22 -8.90 -11.21 -0.93
C PHE A 22 -7.85 -12.32 -1.13
N ALA A 23 -8.18 -13.37 -1.88
CA ALA A 23 -7.22 -14.41 -2.22
C ALA A 23 -6.08 -13.87 -3.09
N HIS A 24 -6.36 -12.95 -4.02
CA HIS A 24 -5.33 -12.28 -4.81
C HIS A 24 -4.38 -11.44 -3.95
N PHE A 25 -4.85 -10.80 -2.88
CA PHE A 25 -3.97 -10.08 -1.95
C PHE A 25 -2.99 -11.03 -1.26
N ASP A 26 -3.48 -12.16 -0.74
CA ASP A 26 -2.62 -13.17 -0.12
C ASP A 26 -1.63 -13.75 -1.16
N ALA A 27 -2.12 -14.09 -2.34
CA ALA A 27 -1.30 -14.62 -3.43
C ALA A 27 -0.23 -13.63 -3.90
N SER A 28 -0.46 -12.31 -3.82
CA SER A 28 0.53 -11.30 -4.19
C SER A 28 1.76 -11.31 -3.27
N ILE A 29 1.56 -11.65 -1.99
CA ILE A 29 2.66 -11.81 -1.02
C ILE A 29 3.47 -13.05 -1.41
N GLU A 30 2.79 -14.17 -1.65
CA GLU A 30 3.44 -15.42 -2.03
C GLU A 30 4.17 -15.31 -3.37
N TRP A 31 3.61 -14.57 -4.33
CA TRP A 31 4.26 -14.27 -5.60
C TRP A 31 5.60 -13.54 -5.39
N LEU A 32 5.61 -12.47 -4.59
CA LEU A 32 6.84 -11.71 -4.30
C LEU A 32 7.93 -12.58 -3.63
N LEU A 33 7.51 -13.56 -2.83
CA LEU A 33 8.42 -14.41 -2.05
C LEU A 33 8.95 -15.63 -2.81
N ASN A 34 8.16 -16.17 -3.74
CA ASN A 34 8.43 -17.47 -4.35
C ASN A 34 8.77 -17.39 -5.85
N GLU A 35 8.36 -16.33 -6.54
CA GLU A 35 8.66 -16.15 -7.97
C GLU A 35 9.90 -15.27 -8.19
N PRO A 36 10.70 -15.51 -9.24
CA PRO A 36 11.80 -14.64 -9.62
C PRO A 36 11.32 -13.21 -9.90
N GLN A 37 11.97 -12.23 -9.27
CA GLN A 37 11.74 -10.81 -9.50
C GLN A 37 12.89 -10.27 -10.34
N THR A 38 12.60 -9.41 -11.33
CA THR A 38 13.66 -8.82 -12.16
C THR A 38 14.12 -7.47 -11.61
N ASP A 39 15.37 -7.12 -11.89
CA ASP A 39 15.92 -5.83 -11.48
C ASP A 39 15.20 -4.66 -12.18
N GLU A 40 14.74 -4.85 -13.42
CA GLU A 40 13.98 -3.85 -14.16
C GLU A 40 12.63 -3.55 -13.50
N GLN A 41 11.91 -4.56 -12.99
CA GLN A 41 10.65 -4.36 -12.27
C GLN A 41 10.84 -3.52 -11.01
N LEU A 42 11.93 -3.77 -10.29
CA LEU A 42 12.30 -2.99 -9.11
C LEU A 42 12.66 -1.55 -9.50
N GLU A 43 13.46 -1.37 -10.54
CA GLU A 43 13.84 -0.06 -11.05
C GLU A 43 12.61 0.77 -11.45
N GLU A 44 11.69 0.19 -12.22
CA GLU A 44 10.44 0.84 -12.62
C GLU A 44 9.60 1.25 -11.40
N ALA A 45 9.50 0.40 -10.39
CA ALA A 45 8.79 0.70 -9.15
C ALA A 45 9.45 1.87 -8.39
N ILE A 46 10.78 1.88 -8.28
CA ILE A 46 11.55 2.97 -7.66
C ILE A 46 11.32 4.27 -8.45
N LEU A 47 11.43 4.25 -9.78
CA LEU A 47 11.20 5.41 -10.64
C LEU A 47 9.78 5.98 -10.46
N GLY A 48 8.77 5.12 -10.36
CA GLY A 48 7.39 5.52 -10.09
C GLY A 48 7.25 6.29 -8.76
N ILE A 49 7.89 5.79 -7.70
CA ILE A 49 7.89 6.44 -6.38
C ILE A 49 8.61 7.79 -6.44
N ILE A 50 9.81 7.82 -7.03
CA ILE A 50 10.63 9.02 -7.15
C ILE A 50 9.93 10.10 -7.99
N SER A 51 9.31 9.72 -9.11
CA SER A 51 8.52 10.63 -9.95
C SER A 51 7.38 11.29 -9.18
N GLY A 52 6.69 10.53 -8.32
CA GLY A 52 5.65 11.05 -7.44
C GLY A 52 6.19 12.01 -6.37
N MET A 53 7.37 11.73 -5.82
CA MET A 53 8.03 12.58 -4.82
C MET A 53 8.48 13.92 -5.41
N ASP A 54 8.99 13.91 -6.64
CA ASP A 54 9.59 15.07 -7.31
C ASP A 54 8.58 15.90 -8.12
N LYS A 55 7.32 15.46 -8.18
CA LYS A 55 6.27 16.16 -8.90
C LYS A 55 6.11 17.58 -8.36
N PRO A 56 6.19 18.62 -9.21
CA PRO A 56 6.04 20.00 -8.77
C PRO A 56 4.61 20.25 -8.28
N GLY A 57 4.49 20.81 -7.07
CA GLY A 57 3.24 21.34 -6.52
C GLY A 57 2.98 22.79 -6.95
N SER A 58 1.78 23.28 -6.61
CA SER A 58 1.50 24.72 -6.70
C SER A 58 2.28 25.49 -5.62
N PRO A 59 2.52 26.80 -5.76
CA PRO A 59 3.22 27.59 -4.74
C PRO A 59 2.61 27.45 -3.33
N ALA A 60 1.28 27.48 -3.23
CA ALA A 60 0.58 27.26 -1.97
C ALA A 60 0.74 25.83 -1.44
N GLY A 61 0.67 24.83 -2.33
CA GLY A 61 0.87 23.42 -1.96
C GLY A 61 2.27 23.14 -1.42
N GLU A 62 3.30 23.71 -2.05
CA GLU A 62 4.69 23.59 -1.59
C GLU A 62 4.91 24.28 -0.24
N ALA A 63 4.33 25.47 -0.03
CA ALA A 63 4.41 26.15 1.26
C ALA A 63 3.77 25.34 2.40
N ILE A 64 2.59 24.75 2.15
CA ILE A 64 1.90 23.87 3.10
C ILE A 64 2.75 22.62 3.38
N LYS A 65 3.27 21.97 2.33
CA LYS A 65 4.12 20.78 2.44
C LYS A 65 5.37 21.05 3.27
N ALA A 66 6.04 22.18 3.04
CA ALA A 66 7.21 22.60 3.80
C ALA A 66 6.88 22.85 5.28
N CYS A 67 5.78 23.57 5.55
CA CYS A 67 5.33 23.83 6.92
C CYS A 67 5.08 22.53 7.70
N PHE A 68 4.34 21.58 7.13
CA PHE A 68 4.09 20.28 7.78
C PHE A 68 5.36 19.43 7.88
N ALA A 69 6.24 19.49 6.90
CA ALA A 69 7.53 18.79 6.96
C ALA A 69 8.35 19.30 8.15
N ASP A 70 8.47 20.60 8.34
CA ASP A 70 9.23 21.19 9.44
C ASP A 70 8.58 20.90 10.80
N LEU A 71 7.25 20.99 10.89
CA LEU A 71 6.49 20.65 12.10
C LEU A 71 6.74 19.21 12.58
N HIS A 72 6.97 18.29 11.63
CA HIS A 72 7.26 16.88 11.93
C HIS A 72 8.75 16.53 11.89
N HIS A 73 9.65 17.52 11.85
CA HIS A 73 11.11 17.34 11.76
C HIS A 73 11.55 16.51 10.53
N ARG A 74 10.84 16.68 9.42
CA ARG A 74 11.04 16.02 8.12
C ARG A 74 11.52 17.00 7.04
N GLY A 75 12.35 17.96 7.42
CA GLY A 75 12.95 18.95 6.52
C GLY A 75 13.89 18.32 5.47
N VAL A 76 14.65 19.16 4.77
CA VAL A 76 15.45 18.80 3.58
C VAL A 76 16.35 17.58 3.81
N ASP A 77 17.08 17.51 4.93
CA ASP A 77 18.00 16.41 5.20
C ASP A 77 17.28 15.08 5.41
N TRP A 78 16.11 15.11 6.04
CA TRP A 78 15.27 13.92 6.19
C TRP A 78 14.76 13.45 4.84
N GLN A 79 14.31 14.37 3.98
CA GLN A 79 13.83 14.06 2.63
C GLN A 79 14.95 13.46 1.76
N ARG A 80 16.16 14.02 1.83
CA ARG A 80 17.35 13.48 1.15
C ARG A 80 17.69 12.07 1.63
N LYS A 81 17.66 11.84 2.94
CA LYS A 81 17.89 10.50 3.52
C LYS A 81 16.83 9.51 3.07
N MET A 82 15.55 9.88 3.10
CA MET A 82 14.46 9.02 2.64
C MET A 82 14.60 8.69 1.15
N ARG A 83 14.91 9.69 0.31
CA ARG A 83 15.15 9.48 -1.12
C ARG A 83 16.31 8.51 -1.35
N ALA A 84 17.44 8.72 -0.68
CA ALA A 84 18.60 7.83 -0.79
C ALA A 84 18.27 6.40 -0.35
N ALA A 85 17.47 6.24 0.72
CA ALA A 85 17.03 4.93 1.17
C ALA A 85 16.12 4.22 0.14
N ILE A 86 15.20 4.96 -0.50
CA ILE A 86 14.32 4.41 -1.56
C ILE A 86 15.15 3.97 -2.78
N LEU A 87 16.12 4.78 -3.20
CA LEU A 87 17.00 4.46 -4.34
C LEU A 87 17.90 3.24 -4.07
N ALA A 88 18.18 2.94 -2.81
CA ALA A 88 19.03 1.83 -2.40
C ALA A 88 18.27 0.52 -2.09
N VAL A 89 16.93 0.51 -2.26
CA VAL A 89 16.12 -0.69 -2.01
C VAL A 89 16.53 -1.81 -2.94
N THR A 90 16.65 -3.02 -2.39
CA THR A 90 16.92 -4.24 -3.16
C THR A 90 15.72 -5.19 -3.16
N VAL A 91 15.68 -6.15 -4.08
CA VAL A 91 14.66 -7.24 -4.07
C VAL A 91 14.71 -8.01 -2.75
N THR A 92 15.92 -8.25 -2.22
CA THR A 92 16.12 -8.91 -0.92
C THR A 92 15.48 -8.13 0.22
N ASP A 93 15.53 -6.79 0.20
CA ASP A 93 14.85 -5.97 1.19
C ASP A 93 13.33 -6.12 1.10
N LEU A 94 12.77 -6.13 -0.11
CA LEU A 94 11.34 -6.34 -0.35
C LEU A 94 10.89 -7.71 0.19
N GLN A 95 11.62 -8.77 -0.12
CA GLN A 95 11.33 -10.11 0.38
C GLN A 95 11.44 -10.19 1.90
N ARG A 96 12.46 -9.55 2.49
CA ARG A 96 12.64 -9.49 3.95
C ARG A 96 11.46 -8.79 4.62
N VAL A 97 11.04 -7.62 4.14
CA VAL A 97 9.90 -6.89 4.75
C VAL A 97 8.57 -7.61 4.53
N ALA A 98 8.39 -8.27 3.38
CA ALA A 98 7.19 -9.07 3.12
C ALA A 98 7.10 -10.25 4.09
N LYS A 99 8.18 -11.00 4.30
CA LYS A 99 8.23 -12.08 5.31
C LYS A 99 7.96 -11.56 6.73
N GLN A 100 8.58 -10.43 7.08
CA GLN A 100 8.52 -9.90 8.44
C GLN A 100 7.16 -9.28 8.79
N TYR A 101 6.55 -8.55 7.85
CA TYR A 101 5.41 -7.68 8.15
C TYR A 101 4.11 -8.07 7.43
N LEU A 102 4.15 -8.95 6.43
CA LEU A 102 2.97 -9.32 5.63
C LEU A 102 2.65 -10.81 5.73
N GLN A 103 3.64 -11.68 5.53
CA GLN A 103 3.41 -13.13 5.50
C GLN A 103 2.95 -13.65 6.86
N GLY A 104 1.81 -14.34 6.88
CA GLY A 104 1.22 -14.94 8.08
C GLY A 104 0.82 -13.93 9.17
N GLN A 105 0.83 -12.63 8.87
CA GLN A 105 0.48 -11.61 9.85
C GLN A 105 -1.03 -11.45 9.99
N LYS A 106 -1.47 -11.13 11.21
CA LYS A 106 -2.86 -10.79 11.47
C LYS A 106 -3.22 -9.50 10.74
N HIS A 107 -4.34 -9.52 10.04
CA HIS A 107 -4.83 -8.37 9.28
C HIS A 107 -6.34 -8.20 9.49
N VAL A 108 -6.84 -7.01 9.18
CA VAL A 108 -8.26 -6.66 9.24
C VAL A 108 -8.76 -6.50 7.81
N ARG A 109 -9.93 -7.09 7.53
CA ARG A 109 -10.60 -6.99 6.25
C ARG A 109 -11.87 -6.16 6.40
N ALA A 110 -12.15 -5.33 5.41
CA ALA A 110 -13.39 -4.60 5.29
C ALA A 110 -13.80 -4.56 3.81
N VAL A 111 -15.10 -4.63 3.54
CA VAL A 111 -15.64 -4.58 2.19
C VAL A 111 -16.93 -3.79 2.15
N LEU A 112 -17.09 -2.96 1.13
CA LEU A 112 -18.36 -2.34 0.76
C LEU A 112 -18.87 -3.07 -0.48
N ALA A 113 -19.98 -3.80 -0.34
CA ALA A 113 -20.54 -4.62 -1.39
C ALA A 113 -22.05 -4.36 -1.57
N PRO A 114 -22.59 -4.56 -2.78
CA PRO A 114 -24.02 -4.51 -3.02
C PRO A 114 -24.77 -5.65 -2.29
N TYR A 115 -26.08 -5.48 -2.09
CA TYR A 115 -26.90 -6.40 -1.29
C TYR A 115 -26.94 -7.83 -1.80
N ASP A 116 -26.84 -8.03 -3.12
CA ASP A 116 -26.82 -9.33 -3.78
C ASP A 116 -25.56 -10.15 -3.47
N LYS A 117 -24.49 -9.52 -2.97
CA LYS A 117 -23.24 -10.18 -2.56
C LYS A 117 -23.21 -10.56 -1.07
N GLU A 118 -24.30 -10.35 -0.33
CA GLU A 118 -24.37 -10.65 1.12
C GLU A 118 -23.98 -12.10 1.44
N ALA A 119 -24.51 -13.08 0.68
CA ALA A 119 -24.22 -14.49 0.93
C ALA A 119 -22.72 -14.80 0.81
N ALA A 120 -22.10 -14.38 -0.29
CA ALA A 120 -20.67 -14.56 -0.53
C ALA A 120 -19.81 -13.89 0.55
N VAL A 121 -20.17 -12.68 0.98
CA VAL A 121 -19.44 -11.97 2.04
C VAL A 121 -19.59 -12.66 3.41
N LYS A 122 -20.75 -13.25 3.71
CA LYS A 122 -20.93 -14.07 4.93
C LYS A 122 -20.12 -15.36 4.89
N GLU A 123 -20.05 -16.04 3.75
CA GLU A 123 -19.22 -17.24 3.56
C GLU A 123 -17.73 -16.97 3.81
N LEU A 124 -17.26 -15.76 3.50
CA LEU A 124 -15.91 -15.29 3.83
C LEU A 124 -15.68 -14.97 5.32
N GLY A 125 -16.70 -15.10 6.15
CA GLY A 125 -16.64 -14.90 7.60
C GLY A 125 -16.79 -13.45 8.05
N PHE A 126 -17.33 -12.56 7.22
CA PHE A 126 -17.58 -11.17 7.62
C PHE A 126 -18.84 -11.04 8.48
N ASN A 127 -18.80 -10.12 9.45
CA ASN A 127 -20.01 -9.61 10.08
C ASN A 127 -20.65 -8.55 9.17
N VAL A 128 -21.86 -8.82 8.68
CA VAL A 128 -22.53 -7.97 7.68
C VAL A 128 -23.51 -7.00 8.36
N CYS A 129 -23.30 -5.70 8.15
CA CYS A 129 -24.23 -4.64 8.53
C CYS A 129 -24.87 -4.03 7.29
N LYS A 130 -26.21 -3.98 7.25
CA LYS A 130 -26.97 -3.32 6.17
C LYS A 130 -27.22 -1.85 6.54
N ILE A 131 -26.89 -0.94 5.63
CA ILE A 131 -27.20 0.48 5.78
C ILE A 131 -28.63 0.68 5.25
N LYS A 132 -29.61 0.88 6.15
CA LYS A 132 -30.97 1.22 5.72
C LYS A 132 -30.92 2.54 4.94
N SER A 133 -31.45 2.51 3.71
CA SER A 133 -31.81 3.72 2.97
C SER A 133 -33.03 4.39 3.59
#